data_AF-A0A955X3W1-F1
#
_entry.id   AF-A0A955X3W1-F1
#
_cell.length_a   1.000
_cell.length_b   1.000
_cell.length_c   1.000
_cell.angle_alpha   90.00
_cell.angle_beta   90.00
_cell.angle_gamma   90.00
#
_symmetry.space_group_name_H-M   'P 1'
#
loop_
_entity.id
_entity.type
_entity.pdbx_description
1 polymer ?
#
loop_
_entity_poly.entity_id
_entity_poly.type
_entity_poly.pdbx_seq_one_letter_code
_entity_poly.pdbx_strand_id
1 'polypeptide(L)' 'GPQSKLHFDFVEAELGRSTWLAGAELTAADIQMSFPLEAAASRFGHGGQYPNIRAFVERVHAREAYKRALERGGPYAYA' A
#
# COMPACT_ATOMS: atom_id res chain seq x y z
N GLY A 1 -10.50 -13.32 0.63
CA GLY A 1 -11.25 -14.04 1.69
C GLY A 1 -12.55 -13.32 1.99
N PRO A 2 -13.45 -13.90 2.79
CA PRO A 2 -14.79 -13.36 3.03
C PRO A 2 -14.79 -11.95 3.64
N GLN A 3 -13.73 -11.56 4.35
CA GLN A 3 -13.59 -10.22 4.96
C GLN A 3 -12.71 -9.25 4.16
N SER A 4 -12.13 -9.67 3.02
CA SER A 4 -11.19 -8.83 2.27
C SER A 4 -11.83 -7.53 1.79
N LYS A 5 -13.10 -7.57 1.37
CA LYS A 5 -13.82 -6.37 0.94
C LYS A 5 -13.98 -5.36 2.10
N LEU A 6 -14.44 -5.81 3.26
CA LEU A 6 -14.61 -4.97 4.45
C LEU A 6 -13.30 -4.24 4.81
N HIS A 7 -12.19 -4.98 4.85
CA HIS A 7 -10.90 -4.41 5.21
C HIS A 7 -10.37 -3.43 4.15
N PHE A 8 -10.52 -3.75 2.85
CA PHE A 8 -10.09 -2.85 1.79
C PHE A 8 -10.96 -1.59 1.71
N ASP A 9 -12.27 -1.70 1.89
CA ASP A 9 -13.16 -0.53 1.96
C ASP A 9 -12.75 0.40 3.11
N PHE A 10 -12.42 -0.15 4.29
CA PHE A 10 -11.96 0.64 5.43
C PHE A 10 -10.62 1.34 5.14
N VAL A 11 -9.63 0.59 4.65
CA VAL A 11 -8.31 1.15 4.33
C VAL A 11 -8.40 2.21 3.23
N GLU A 12 -9.19 1.97 2.19
CA GLU A 12 -9.44 2.93 1.11
C GLU A 12 -10.05 4.23 1.63
N ALA A 13 -11.00 4.14 2.56
CA ALA A 13 -11.62 5.29 3.19
C ALA A 13 -10.61 6.08 4.05
N GLU A 14 -9.81 5.40 4.87
CA GLU A 14 -8.78 6.06 5.70
C GLU A 14 -7.71 6.76 4.84
N LEU A 15 -7.25 6.12 3.77
CA LEU A 15 -6.32 6.71 2.81
C LEU A 15 -6.96 7.84 1.96
N GLY A 16 -8.29 7.93 1.93
CA GLY A 16 -9.00 9.08 1.38
C GLY A 16 -9.04 10.28 2.34
N ARG A 17 -8.78 10.07 3.64
CA ARG A 17 -8.79 11.12 4.67
C ARG A 17 -7.41 11.66 4.99
N SER A 18 -6.36 10.88 4.76
CA SER A 18 -4.99 11.21 5.15
C SER A 18 -3.97 10.61 4.17
N THR A 19 -2.78 11.22 4.09
CA THR A 19 -1.71 10.78 3.19
C THR A 19 -1.18 9.38 3.52
N TRP A 20 -1.13 9.06 4.82
CA TRP A 20 -0.69 7.80 5.40
C TRP A 20 -1.79 7.23 6.30
N LEU A 21 -1.69 5.95 6.64
CA LEU A 21 -2.71 5.24 7.42
C LEU A 21 -2.95 5.84 8.80
N ALA A 22 -1.92 6.48 9.37
CA ALA A 22 -1.96 7.10 10.70
C ALA A 22 -1.88 8.64 10.65
N GLY A 23 -2.20 9.26 9.51
CA GLY A 23 -2.26 10.73 9.37
C GLY A 23 -1.34 11.28 8.29
N ALA A 24 -0.75 12.46 8.56
CA ALA A 24 0.06 13.17 7.57
C ALA A 24 1.50 12.66 7.45
N GLU A 25 1.99 11.91 8.45
CA GLU A 25 3.35 11.41 8.52
C GLU A 25 3.41 9.89 8.42
N LEU A 26 4.50 9.38 7.86
CA LEU A 26 4.75 7.95 7.74
C LEU A 26 5.01 7.35 9.13
N THR A 27 4.37 6.22 9.41
CA THR A 27 4.53 5.48 10.65
C THR A 27 4.88 4.01 10.40
N ALA A 28 5.09 3.26 11.50
CA ALA A 28 5.25 1.82 11.44
C ALA A 28 4.03 1.09 10.84
N ALA A 29 2.83 1.67 10.95
CA ALA A 29 1.62 1.09 10.38
C ALA A 29 1.71 1.01 8.84
N ASP A 30 2.24 2.05 8.19
CA ASP A 30 2.43 2.09 6.75
C ASP A 30 3.48 1.07 6.28
N ILE A 31 4.54 0.86 7.07
CA ILE A 31 5.54 -0.16 6.78
C ILE A 31 4.93 -1.56 6.89
N GLN A 32 4.20 -1.85 7.97
CA GLN A 32 3.55 -3.15 8.18
C GLN A 32 2.50 -3.44 7.08
N MET A 33 1.78 -2.42 6.65
CA MET A 33 0.68 -2.55 5.68
C MET A 33 1.13 -2.43 4.23
N SER A 34 2.35 -2.00 3.93
CA SER A 34 2.88 -1.91 2.55
C SER A 34 2.75 -3.23 1.79
N PHE A 35 3.38 -4.30 2.29
CA PHE A 35 3.39 -5.63 1.68
C PHE A 35 1.99 -6.23 1.40
N PRO A 36 1.04 -6.28 2.36
CA PRO A 36 -0.28 -6.83 2.07
C PRO A 36 -1.07 -5.96 1.08
N LEU A 37 -0.88 -4.64 1.09
CA LEU A 37 -1.55 -3.74 0.15
C LEU A 37 -0.94 -3.79 -1.25
N GLU A 38 0.38 -3.99 -1.39
CA GLU A 38 1.06 -4.29 -2.65
C GLU A 38 0.51 -5.60 -3.27
N ALA A 39 0.46 -6.67 -2.48
CA ALA A 39 -0.09 -7.95 -2.92
C ALA A 39 -1.57 -7.84 -3.31
N ALA A 40 -2.36 -7.05 -2.58
CA ALA A 40 -3.75 -6.79 -2.92
C ALA A 40 -3.87 -5.96 -4.22
N ALA A 41 -3.06 -4.90 -4.37
CA ALA A 41 -3.06 -4.02 -5.52
C ALA A 41 -2.75 -4.75 -6.82
N SER A 42 -1.83 -5.73 -6.78
CA SER A 42 -1.52 -6.59 -7.93
C SER A 42 -2.73 -7.38 -8.48
N ARG A 43 -3.76 -7.57 -7.66
CA ARG A 43 -4.99 -8.31 -8.00
C ARG A 43 -6.12 -7.38 -8.42
N PHE A 44 -5.99 -6.07 -8.25
CA PHE A 44 -6.99 -5.11 -8.70
C PHE A 44 -6.86 -4.96 -10.22
N GLY A 45 -7.92 -5.28 -10.97
CA GLY A 45 -7.95 -5.13 -12.43
C GLY A 45 -7.67 -3.69 -12.90
N HIS A 46 -7.33 -3.49 -14.17
CA HIS A 46 -7.11 -2.14 -14.72
C HIS A 46 -8.40 -1.30 -14.57
N GLY A 47 -8.31 -0.13 -13.90
CA GLY A 47 -9.48 0.67 -13.46
C GLY A 47 -9.98 0.38 -12.02
N GLY A 48 -9.10 -0.17 -11.16
CA GLY A 48 -9.46 -0.83 -9.89
C GLY A 48 -10.26 -0.02 -8.87
N GLN A 49 -11.04 -0.78 -8.09
CA GLN A 49 -12.03 -0.35 -7.10
C GLN A 49 -11.48 0.45 -5.89
N TYR A 50 -10.14 0.56 -5.77
CA TYR A 50 -9.45 1.16 -4.62
C TYR A 50 -8.30 2.08 -5.09
N PRO A 51 -8.61 3.28 -5.64
CA PRO A 51 -7.61 4.22 -6.12
C PRO A 51 -6.67 4.74 -5.02
N ASN A 52 -7.12 4.94 -3.79
CA ASN A 52 -6.28 5.45 -2.70
C ASN A 52 -5.27 4.41 -2.24
N ILE A 53 -5.65 3.13 -2.18
CA ILE A 53 -4.72 2.03 -1.90
C ILE A 53 -3.63 1.96 -2.98
N ARG A 54 -3.98 2.14 -4.26
CA ARG A 54 -2.99 2.18 -5.33
C ARG A 54 -2.03 3.36 -5.18
N ALA A 55 -2.57 4.55 -4.96
CA ALA A 55 -1.75 5.75 -4.74
C ALA A 55 -0.84 5.61 -3.51
N PHE A 56 -1.29 4.91 -2.46
CA PHE A 56 -0.47 4.56 -1.31
C PHE A 56 0.69 3.64 -1.70
N VAL A 57 0.44 2.56 -2.44
CA VAL A 57 1.48 1.63 -2.90
C VAL A 57 2.52 2.36 -3.77
N GLU A 58 2.07 3.15 -4.74
CA GLU A 58 2.95 3.97 -5.59
C GLU A 58 3.81 4.92 -4.75
N ARG A 59 3.22 5.58 -3.74
CA ARG A 59 3.92 6.45 -2.81
C ARG A 59 4.96 5.70 -1.98
N VAL A 60 4.67 4.48 -1.53
CA VAL A 60 5.63 3.64 -0.81
C VAL A 60 6.82 3.29 -1.72
N HIS A 61 6.55 2.82 -2.95
CA HIS A 61 7.59 2.45 -3.92
C HIS A 61 8.48 3.63 -4.33
N ALA A 62 7.91 4.83 -4.40
CA ALA A 62 8.65 6.04 -4.76
C ALA A 62 9.71 6.46 -3.72
N ARG A 63 9.63 5.95 -2.48
CA ARG A 63 10.55 6.34 -1.40
C ARG A 63 11.94 5.77 -1.62
N GLU A 64 12.95 6.63 -1.53
CA GLU A 64 14.36 6.23 -1.59
C GLU A 64 14.74 5.17 -0.53
N ALA A 65 14.11 5.22 0.64
CA ALA A 65 14.33 4.20 1.68
C ALA A 65 13.82 2.82 1.25
N TYR A 66 12.71 2.75 0.52
CA TYR A 66 12.16 1.51 -0.02
C TYR A 66 13.06 0.94 -1.11
N LYS A 67 13.49 1.79 -2.06
CA LYS A 67 14.45 1.41 -3.11
C LYS A 67 15.76 0.83 -2.54
N ARG A 68 16.35 1.51 -1.54
CA ARG A 68 17.54 0.99 -0.83
C ARG A 68 17.29 -0.33 -0.10
N ALA A 69 16.08 -0.52 0.43
CA ALA A 69 15.72 -1.77 1.09
C ALA A 69 15.61 -2.92 0.07
N LEU A 70 15.08 -2.66 -1.13
CA LEU A 70 15.06 -3.63 -2.23
C LEU A 70 16.47 -4.00 -2.69
N GLU A 71 17.34 -3.01 -2.90
CA GLU A 71 18.74 -3.22 -3.31
C GLU A 71 19.50 -4.14 -2.33
N ARG A 72 19.22 -4.00 -1.02
CA ARG A 72 19.85 -4.81 0.03
C ARG A 72 19.15 -6.15 0.28
N GLY A 73 17.85 -6.23 0.02
CA GLY A 73 16.99 -7.37 0.33
C GLY A 73 16.89 -8.42 -0.78
N GLY A 74 17.32 -8.10 -2.01
CA GLY A 74 17.20 -8.99 -3.17
C GLY A 74 15.86 -8.82 -3.93
N PRO A 75 15.61 -9.63 -4.99
CA PRO A 75 14.48 -9.43 -5.87
C PRO A 75 13.14 -9.56 -5.12
N TYR A 76 12.31 -8.53 -5.19
CA TYR A 76 10.97 -8.52 -4.61
C TYR A 76 9.92 -8.55 -5.73
N ALA A 77 9.11 -9.60 -5.77
CA ALA A 77 8.23 -9.90 -6.91
C ALA A 77 7.02 -8.96 -7.07
N TYR A 78 6.81 -8.02 -6.15
CA TYR A 78 5.66 -7.11 -6.13
C TYR A 78 6.05 -5.62 -6.18
N ALA A 79 7.34 -5.30 -6.27
CA ALA A 79 7.86 -3.94 -6.46
C ALA A 79 7.96 -3.55 -7.94
#